data_AF-A0A1H3M9J0-F1
#
_entry.id   AF-A0A1H3M9J0-F1
#
_cell.length_a   1.000
_cell.length_b   1.000
_cell.length_c   1.000
_cell.angle_alpha   90.00
_cell.angle_beta   90.00
_cell.angle_gamma   90.00
#
_symmetry.space_group_name_H-M   'P 1'
#
loop_
_entity.id
_entity.type
_entity.pdbx_description
1 polymer ?
#
loop_
_entity_poly.entity_id
_entity_poly.type
_entity_poly.pdbx_seq_one_letter_code
_entity_poly.pdbx_strand_id
1 'polypeptide(L)'
;MSRLLHETGRVQTAIVGAESMLEGADHPDGDDANFAAMNAYFTSIGGGTNQIQRNIIGERILRLPEEPDGFKDVPFREIPKSG
;
A
#
# COMPACT_ATOMS: atom_id res chain seq x y z
N MET A 1 -5.65 4.32 5.39
CA MET A 1 -6.53 3.13 5.44
C MET A 1 -5.70 1.84 5.37
N SER A 2 -4.84 1.69 4.36
CA SER A 2 -3.92 0.54 4.20
C SER A 2 -3.14 0.11 5.44
N ARG A 3 -2.61 1.04 6.27
CA ARG A 3 -1.87 0.67 7.50
C ARG A 3 -2.69 -0.22 8.44
N LEU A 4 -3.98 0.05 8.60
CA LEU A 4 -4.85 -0.78 9.43
C LEU A 4 -4.94 -2.20 8.86
N LEU A 5 -5.07 -2.34 7.54
CA LEU A 5 -5.14 -3.65 6.89
C LEU A 5 -3.82 -4.42 6.98
N HIS A 6 -2.68 -3.74 6.87
CA HIS A 6 -1.37 -4.35 7.12
C HIS A 6 -1.25 -4.86 8.56
N GLU A 7 -1.69 -4.09 9.55
CA GLU A 7 -1.67 -4.53 10.94
C GLU A 7 -2.65 -5.68 11.20
N THR A 8 -3.85 -5.64 10.60
CA THR A 8 -4.82 -6.73 10.69
C THR A 8 -4.23 -8.02 10.14
N GLY A 9 -3.69 -8.00 8.91
CA GLY A 9 -3.03 -9.16 8.31
C GLY A 9 -1.89 -9.67 9.19
N ARG A 10 -1.03 -8.77 9.68
CA ARG A 10 0.10 -9.13 10.57
C ARG A 10 -0.36 -9.81 11.86
N VAL A 11 -1.40 -9.29 12.52
CA VAL A 11 -1.93 -9.88 13.77
C VAL A 11 -2.59 -11.22 13.48
N GLN A 12 -3.35 -11.35 12.39
CA GLN A 12 -3.98 -12.61 12.00
C GLN A 12 -2.93 -13.68 11.71
N THR A 13 -1.89 -13.37 10.92
CA THR A 13 -0.72 -14.24 10.71
C THR A 13 -0.07 -14.66 12.04
N ALA A 14 0.09 -13.72 12.99
CA ALA A 14 0.70 -14.01 14.28
C ALA A 14 -0.15 -14.95 15.16
N ILE A 15 -1.48 -14.87 15.07
CA ILE A 15 -2.41 -15.74 15.80
C ILE A 15 -2.44 -17.14 15.19
N VAL A 16 -2.55 -17.24 13.86
CA VAL A 16 -2.60 -18.52 13.13
C VAL A 16 -1.25 -19.26 13.16
N GLY A 17 -0.14 -18.51 13.22
CA GLY A 17 1.20 -19.09 13.30
C GLY A 17 1.64 -19.71 11.98
N ALA A 18 2.33 -20.85 12.02
CA ALA A 18 2.95 -21.44 10.84
C ALA A 18 1.95 -21.85 9.73
N GLU A 19 0.70 -22.15 10.09
CA GLU A 19 -0.36 -22.50 9.14
C GLU A 19 -0.72 -21.33 8.20
N SER A 20 -0.41 -20.08 8.57
CA SER A 20 -0.66 -18.91 7.69
C SER A 20 0.17 -18.94 6.39
N MET A 21 1.10 -19.87 6.27
CA MET A 21 1.89 -20.11 5.07
C MET A 21 1.26 -21.15 4.13
N LEU A 22 0.12 -21.73 4.51
CA LEU A 22 -0.62 -22.72 3.74
C LEU A 22 -1.89 -22.08 3.15
N GLU A 23 -2.31 -22.59 2.00
CA GLU A 23 -3.47 -22.10 1.25
C GLU A 23 -4.42 -23.26 0.91
N GLY A 24 -5.66 -22.92 0.57
CA GLY A 24 -6.68 -23.87 0.08
C GLY A 24 -7.60 -24.44 1.15
N ALA A 25 -8.57 -25.24 0.69
CA ALA A 25 -9.72 -25.70 1.49
C ALA A 25 -9.36 -26.58 2.69
N ASP A 26 -8.18 -27.21 2.69
CA ASP A 26 -7.67 -28.01 3.82
C ASP A 26 -7.06 -27.13 4.94
N HIS A 27 -6.81 -25.85 4.65
CA HIS A 27 -6.19 -24.87 5.56
C HIS A 27 -6.96 -23.54 5.59
N PRO A 28 -8.26 -23.53 5.91
CA PRO A 28 -9.10 -22.35 5.75
C PRO A 28 -8.63 -21.14 6.58
N ASP A 29 -8.18 -21.35 7.82
CA ASP A 29 -7.66 -20.27 8.66
C ASP A 29 -6.31 -19.72 8.13
N GLY A 30 -5.49 -20.60 7.56
CA GLY A 30 -4.23 -20.26 6.90
C GLY A 30 -4.44 -19.44 5.63
N ASP A 31 -5.38 -19.89 4.79
CA ASP A 31 -5.77 -19.26 3.53
C ASP A 31 -6.30 -17.83 3.77
N ASP A 32 -7.21 -17.67 4.74
CA ASP A 32 -7.74 -16.35 5.12
C ASP A 32 -6.64 -15.42 5.65
N ALA A 33 -5.72 -15.92 6.47
CA ALA A 33 -4.62 -15.13 7.02
C ALA A 33 -3.62 -14.71 5.94
N ASN A 34 -3.29 -15.62 5.03
CA ASN A 34 -2.42 -15.36 3.88
C ASN A 34 -3.07 -14.29 2.98
N PHE A 35 -4.33 -14.51 2.61
CA PHE A 35 -5.08 -13.60 1.77
C PHE A 35 -5.13 -12.19 2.39
N ALA A 36 -5.47 -12.08 3.67
CA ALA A 36 -5.51 -10.79 4.36
C ALA A 36 -4.16 -10.05 4.33
N ALA A 37 -3.06 -10.77 4.57
CA ALA A 37 -1.71 -10.21 4.55
C ALA A 37 -1.29 -9.71 3.16
N MET A 38 -1.58 -10.49 2.10
CA MET A 38 -1.23 -10.13 0.73
C MET A 38 -2.14 -9.02 0.18
N ASN A 39 -3.44 -9.10 0.45
CA ASN A 39 -4.42 -8.12 0.01
C ASN A 39 -4.20 -6.72 0.63
N ALA A 40 -3.58 -6.63 1.81
CA ALA A 40 -3.24 -5.34 2.40
C ALA A 40 -2.37 -4.47 1.47
N TYR A 41 -1.44 -5.07 0.72
CA TYR A 41 -0.58 -4.34 -0.22
C TYR A 41 -1.37 -3.74 -1.38
N PHE A 42 -2.40 -4.42 -1.88
CA PHE A 42 -3.27 -3.87 -2.91
C PHE A 42 -3.83 -2.51 -2.50
N THR A 43 -4.27 -2.36 -1.25
CA THR A 43 -4.83 -1.10 -0.74
C THR A 43 -3.80 0.00 -0.48
N SER A 44 -2.51 -0.35 -0.45
CA SER A 44 -1.43 0.62 -0.26
C SER A 44 -1.03 1.34 -1.55
N ILE A 45 -1.44 0.79 -2.71
CA ILE A 45 -1.16 1.31 -4.06
C ILE A 45 -2.44 1.64 -4.85
N GLY A 46 -3.47 0.78 -4.73
CA GLY A 46 -4.73 0.88 -5.44
C GLY A 46 -5.56 2.05 -4.93
N GLY A 47 -6.14 2.82 -5.84
CA GLY A 47 -6.89 4.04 -5.49
C GLY A 47 -6.01 5.22 -5.07
N GLY A 48 -4.70 5.14 -5.32
CA GLY A 48 -3.71 6.14 -4.96
C GLY A 48 -2.77 5.63 -3.88
N THR A 49 -1.47 5.72 -4.12
CA THR A 49 -0.48 5.22 -3.17
C THR A 49 -0.57 5.95 -1.83
N ASN A 50 -0.13 5.27 -0.78
CA ASN A 50 -0.04 5.88 0.55
C ASN A 50 0.74 7.21 0.58
N GLN A 51 1.76 7.34 -0.27
CA GLN A 51 2.57 8.54 -0.43
C GLN A 51 1.71 9.66 -1.03
N ILE A 52 1.07 9.41 -2.18
CA ILE A 52 0.22 10.40 -2.85
C ILE A 52 -0.92 10.85 -1.93
N GLN A 53 -1.57 9.92 -1.21
CA GLN A 53 -2.63 10.26 -0.28
C GLN A 53 -2.14 11.14 0.88
N ARG A 54 -0.91 10.94 1.37
CA ARG A 54 -0.30 11.82 2.38
C ARG A 54 0.00 13.21 1.82
N ASN A 55 0.51 13.28 0.59
CA ASN A 55 0.78 14.57 -0.07
C ASN A 55 -0.53 15.36 -0.24
N ILE A 56 -1.60 14.71 -0.71
CA ILE A 56 -2.94 15.32 -0.83
C ILE A 56 -3.42 15.89 0.51
N ILE A 57 -3.24 15.15 1.61
CA ILE A 57 -3.60 15.67 2.94
C ILE A 57 -2.73 16.87 3.30
N GLY A 58 -1.41 16.79 3.10
CA GLY A 58 -0.48 17.88 3.36
C GLY A 58 -0.84 19.16 2.60
N GLU A 59 -0.98 19.06 1.29
CA GLU A 59 -1.18 20.21 0.40
C GLU A 59 -2.61 20.74 0.43
N ARG A 60 -3.62 19.86 0.30
CA ARG A 60 -5.01 20.30 0.11
C ARG A 60 -5.77 20.52 1.40
N ILE A 61 -5.48 19.72 2.43
CA ILE A 61 -6.17 19.82 3.72
C ILE A 61 -5.40 20.70 4.68
N LEU A 62 -4.10 20.46 4.84
CA LEU A 62 -3.25 21.19 5.78
C LEU A 62 -2.60 22.43 5.17
N ARG A 63 -2.70 22.64 3.85
CA ARG A 63 -2.13 23.79 3.13
C ARG A 63 -0.62 23.93 3.31
N LEU A 64 0.08 22.81 3.45
CA LEU A 64 1.53 22.78 3.40
C LEU A 64 2.01 23.10 1.97
N PRO A 65 3.23 23.64 1.80
CA PRO A 65 3.82 23.78 0.48
C PRO A 65 3.85 22.44 -0.26
N GLU A 66 3.60 22.50 -1.57
CA GLU A 66 3.71 21.35 -2.47
C GLU A 66 5.12 20.79 -2.46
N GLU A 67 5.24 19.46 -2.57
CA GLU A 67 6.55 18.81 -2.65
C GLU A 67 7.32 19.30 -3.90
N PRO A 68 8.65 19.50 -3.81
CA PRO A 68 9.43 19.92 -4.97
C PRO A 68 9.35 18.89 -6.10
N ASP A 69 8.79 19.31 -7.23
CA ASP A 69 8.77 18.53 -8.47
C ASP A 69 9.64 19.24 -9.52
N GLY A 70 10.81 18.66 -9.79
CA GLY A 70 11.77 19.19 -10.77
C GLY A 70 11.31 19.07 -12.22
N PHE A 71 10.20 18.37 -12.50
CA PHE A 71 9.68 18.13 -13.84
C PHE A 71 8.26 18.64 -14.05
N LYS A 72 7.70 19.39 -13.09
CA LYS A 72 6.29 19.85 -13.10
C LYS A 72 5.88 20.56 -14.40
N ASP A 73 6.77 21.42 -14.92
CA ASP A 73 6.55 22.21 -16.13
C ASP A 73 7.25 21.63 -17.37
N VAL A 74 7.83 20.43 -17.25
CA VAL A 74 8.56 19.77 -18.35
C VAL A 74 7.60 18.87 -19.12
N PRO A 75 7.47 19.03 -20.45
CA PRO A 75 6.69 18.10 -21.27
C PRO A 75 7.18 16.67 -21.08
N PHE A 76 6.27 15.70 -20.98
CA PHE A 76 6.63 14.30 -20.69
C PHE A 76 7.74 13.72 -21.60
N ARG A 77 7.74 14.10 -22.88
CA ARG A 77 8.75 13.66 -23.87
C ARG A 77 10.17 14.16 -23.58
N GLU A 78 10.31 15.22 -22.80
CA GLU A 78 11.57 15.89 -22.44
C GLU A 78 12.11 15.42 -21.07
N ILE A 79 11.37 14.59 -20.33
CA ILE A 79 11.82 14.01 -19.06
C ILE A 79 12.96 13.00 -19.33
N PRO A 80 14.10 13.08 -18.60
CA PRO A 80 15.19 12.12 -18.73
C PRO A 80 14.70 10.67 -18.51
N LYS A 81 15.02 9.78 -19.43
CA LYS A 81 14.70 8.35 -19.29
C LYS A 81 15.81 7.68 -18.51
N SER A 82 15.46 6.91 -17.48
CA SER A 82 16.40 6.00 -16.83
C SER A 82 16.92 5.01 -17.90
N GLY A 83 18.22 5.08 -18.17
CA GLY A 83 18.93 4.15 -19.05
C GLY A 83 19.24 2.82 -18.38
#